data_AF-C5FPB7-F1
#
_entry.id   AF-C5FPB7-F1
#
_cell.length_a   1.000
_cell.length_b   1.000
_cell.length_c   1.000
_cell.angle_alpha   90.00
_cell.angle_beta   90.00
_cell.angle_gamma   90.00
#
_symmetry.space_group_name_H-M   'P 1'
#
loop_
_entity.id
_entity.type
_entity.pdbx_description
1 polymer ?
#
loop_
_entity_poly.entity_id
_entity_poly.type
_entity_poly.pdbx_seq_one_letter_code
_entity_poly.pdbx_strand_id
1 'polypeptide(L)'
;MERLISLCVRPAVGIRAATAIRRTAGNSWCRIPTRGFASQIPPGQQSAPTATRSLRWDTKNTSTIIIIGTLAVAYGSVPMYKMICQQTGWNGQPVSTHLTNTDTSSRVIPVTDSRRLRITFNASVSDVLPWKFTPQQREVRVLPGETALAFYTASNKGDQDIIGVATYSVTPAQVSPYFSKIQCFCFEEQRLNAGETVDMPVFFFIDPDFAKDPAMKGIDTITLSYTFFKARYDKDGVLRPTP
;
A
#
# COMPACT_ATOMS: atom_id res chain seq x y z
N MET A 1 42.27 34.08 10.37
CA MET A 1 40.96 33.47 10.08
C MET A 1 41.11 31.94 10.03
N GLU A 2 41.52 31.24 11.09
CA GLU A 2 40.95 31.18 12.46
C GLU A 2 39.61 30.43 12.49
N ARG A 3 39.56 29.22 13.10
CA ARG A 3 39.33 28.90 14.54
C ARG A 3 37.81 28.94 14.85
N LEU A 4 37.22 28.06 15.68
CA LEU A 4 37.75 27.02 16.59
C LEU A 4 36.66 25.98 16.97
N ILE A 5 37.06 24.85 17.60
CA ILE A 5 36.23 23.88 18.38
C ILE A 5 35.29 22.98 17.52
N SER A 6 35.45 21.65 17.40
CA SER A 6 36.29 20.60 18.02
C SER A 6 35.90 20.05 19.42
N LEU A 7 35.17 18.93 19.42
CA LEU A 7 35.32 17.72 20.26
C LEU A 7 35.39 17.82 21.80
N CYS A 8 34.41 17.20 22.50
CA CYS A 8 34.54 16.05 23.44
C CYS A 8 33.27 15.90 24.32
N VAL A 9 32.57 14.77 24.37
CA VAL A 9 32.83 13.49 25.10
C VAL A 9 32.36 13.50 26.58
N ARG A 10 31.66 12.40 26.93
CA ARG A 10 31.21 11.85 28.25
C ARG A 10 32.25 11.95 29.40
N PRO A 11 31.91 11.73 30.71
CA PRO A 11 30.80 10.89 31.23
C PRO A 11 30.01 11.51 32.42
N ALA A 12 29.45 10.65 33.29
CA ALA A 12 28.51 10.98 34.38
C ALA A 12 29.10 10.81 35.80
N VAL A 13 28.22 10.76 36.82
CA VAL A 13 28.42 10.45 38.27
C VAL A 13 28.66 11.66 39.20
N GLY A 14 27.94 11.74 40.32
CA GLY A 14 28.45 12.42 41.54
C GLY A 14 27.49 13.19 42.48
N ILE A 15 26.77 12.46 43.35
CA ILE A 15 26.62 12.70 44.81
C ILE A 15 26.43 14.15 45.36
N ARG A 16 25.32 14.39 46.07
CA ARG A 16 25.20 15.19 47.33
C ARG A 16 23.76 15.05 47.91
N ALA A 17 23.46 15.25 49.19
CA ALA A 17 23.96 14.67 50.46
C ALA A 17 23.33 15.43 51.67
N ALA A 18 22.28 14.86 52.27
CA ALA A 18 21.90 14.87 53.70
C ALA A 18 21.57 16.17 54.51
N THR A 19 20.99 15.95 55.72
CA THR A 19 20.47 16.92 56.74
C THR A 19 19.02 17.37 56.48
N ALA A 20 18.08 17.55 57.45
CA ALA A 20 18.00 17.37 58.92
C ALA A 20 17.01 16.22 59.29
N ILE A 21 16.85 15.64 60.49
CA ILE A 21 17.24 15.86 61.92
C ILE A 21 16.12 16.42 62.87
N ARG A 22 15.52 15.50 63.66
CA ARG A 22 14.80 15.61 64.97
C ARG A 22 13.45 16.36 65.14
N ARG A 23 12.43 15.61 65.61
CA ARG A 23 11.67 15.73 66.89
C ARG A 23 10.84 14.44 67.08
N THR A 24 11.14 13.52 68.02
CA THR A 24 10.85 13.45 69.48
C THR A 24 9.40 13.17 69.90
N ALA A 25 9.20 11.99 70.51
CA ALA A 25 8.17 11.58 71.48
C ALA A 25 6.68 11.44 71.05
N GLY A 26 6.02 10.39 71.55
CA GLY A 26 4.58 10.14 71.41
C GLY A 26 4.21 8.65 71.57
N ASN A 27 3.73 8.25 72.76
CA ASN A 27 3.28 6.87 73.02
C ASN A 27 1.80 6.67 72.66
N SER A 28 1.46 5.56 72.01
CA SER A 28 0.21 4.83 72.28
C SER A 28 0.31 3.37 71.81
N TRP A 29 -0.23 2.46 72.62
CA TRP A 29 -0.11 1.01 72.40
C TRP A 29 -1.21 0.48 71.48
N CYS A 30 -0.90 -0.53 70.66
CA CYS A 30 -1.81 -1.65 70.46
C CYS A 30 -1.03 -2.90 70.02
N ARG A 31 -1.18 -4.03 70.74
CA ARG A 31 -0.61 -5.32 70.34
C ARG A 31 -1.67 -6.11 69.56
N ILE A 32 -1.26 -6.78 68.48
CA ILE A 32 -2.07 -7.81 67.79
C ILE A 32 -1.23 -9.11 67.83
N PRO A 33 -1.81 -10.26 68.23
CA PRO A 33 -1.02 -11.44 68.58
C PRO A 33 -0.48 -12.21 67.37
N THR A 34 0.75 -12.69 67.49
CA THR A 34 1.39 -13.58 66.52
C THR A 34 0.82 -14.99 66.59
N ARG A 35 0.33 -15.53 65.46
CA ARG A 35 0.32 -16.98 65.20
C ARG A 35 1.48 -17.30 64.26
N GLY A 36 2.53 -17.91 64.80
CA GLY A 36 3.65 -18.41 63.99
C GLY A 36 3.25 -19.64 63.20
N PHE A 37 3.70 -19.72 61.94
CA PHE A 37 3.68 -20.96 61.17
C PHE A 37 5.10 -21.54 61.18
N ALA A 38 5.26 -22.76 61.70
CA ALA A 38 6.56 -23.38 61.88
C ALA A 38 7.12 -23.89 60.54
N SER A 39 8.44 -23.77 60.37
CA SER A 39 9.16 -24.29 59.20
C SER A 39 9.27 -25.81 59.23
N GLN A 40 8.92 -26.46 58.12
CA GLN A 40 9.36 -27.82 57.81
C GLN A 40 9.86 -27.88 56.37
N ILE A 41 11.14 -28.24 56.19
CA ILE A 41 11.79 -28.42 54.89
C ILE A 41 12.22 -29.89 54.82
N PRO A 42 11.63 -30.72 53.92
CA PRO A 42 12.10 -32.08 53.71
C PRO A 42 13.41 -32.08 52.91
N PRO A 43 14.39 -32.96 53.23
CA PRO A 43 15.66 -33.02 52.51
C PRO A 43 15.59 -33.89 51.25
N GLY A 44 16.37 -33.52 50.24
CA GLY A 44 16.93 -34.47 49.27
C GLY A 44 16.03 -34.91 48.10
N GLN A 45 15.97 -34.09 47.04
CA GLN A 45 15.91 -34.60 45.68
C GLN A 45 17.06 -34.01 44.85
N GLN A 46 17.99 -34.86 44.44
CA GLN A 46 19.06 -34.49 43.52
C GLN A 46 18.50 -34.50 42.10
N SER A 47 18.30 -33.33 41.51
CA SER A 47 17.95 -33.22 40.09
C SER A 47 19.15 -33.65 39.23
N ALA A 48 18.99 -34.75 38.50
CA ALA A 48 19.98 -35.17 37.52
C ALA A 48 20.18 -34.05 36.48
N PRO A 49 21.42 -33.78 36.02
CA PRO A 49 21.67 -32.74 35.02
C PRO A 49 20.97 -33.11 33.71
N THR A 50 19.95 -32.34 33.34
CA THR A 50 19.35 -32.43 32.01
C THR A 50 20.43 -32.21 30.98
N ALA A 51 20.76 -33.24 30.22
CA ALA A 51 21.76 -33.17 29.16
C ALA A 51 21.24 -32.32 28.01
N THR A 52 21.43 -31.00 28.12
CA THR A 52 21.10 -30.03 27.08
C THR A 52 21.93 -30.35 25.84
N ARG A 53 21.36 -31.16 24.94
CA ARG A 53 21.98 -31.58 23.68
C ARG A 53 22.14 -30.35 22.78
N SER A 54 23.23 -29.62 22.99
CA SER A 54 23.63 -28.51 22.15
C SER A 54 23.80 -29.03 20.73
N LEU A 55 22.88 -28.63 19.85
CA LEU A 55 23.04 -28.82 18.42
C LEU A 55 24.22 -27.96 17.99
N ARG A 56 25.41 -28.56 17.99
CA ARG A 56 26.67 -27.95 17.58
C ARG A 56 26.68 -27.82 16.06
N TRP A 57 25.86 -26.89 15.56
CA TRP A 57 25.86 -26.47 14.17
C TRP A 57 27.23 -25.89 13.84
N ASP A 58 27.99 -26.53 12.96
CA ASP A 58 29.26 -26.01 12.49
C ASP A 58 29.08 -24.60 11.91
N THR A 59 29.91 -23.66 12.36
CA THR A 59 29.81 -22.23 12.00
C THR A 59 29.78 -22.00 10.48
N LYS A 60 30.44 -22.89 9.71
CA LYS A 60 30.45 -22.90 8.23
C LYS A 60 29.09 -23.25 7.61
N ASN A 61 28.31 -24.13 8.25
CA ASN A 61 26.96 -24.47 7.82
C ASN A 61 26.00 -23.31 8.19
N THR A 62 26.12 -22.80 9.42
CA THR A 62 25.33 -21.65 9.90
C THR A 62 25.46 -20.41 9.02
N SER A 63 26.68 -20.03 8.59
CA SER A 63 26.88 -18.90 7.67
C SER A 63 26.22 -19.14 6.30
N THR A 64 26.28 -20.37 5.80
CA THR A 64 25.71 -20.75 4.49
C THR A 64 24.17 -20.68 4.52
N ILE A 65 23.55 -21.17 5.61
CA ILE A 65 22.11 -21.09 5.84
C ILE A 65 21.65 -19.63 5.94
N ILE A 66 22.40 -18.75 6.62
CA ILE A 66 22.08 -17.33 6.72
C ILE A 66 22.10 -16.66 5.34
N ILE A 67 23.14 -16.89 4.52
CA ILE A 67 23.24 -16.32 3.17
C ILE A 67 22.06 -16.74 2.29
N ILE A 68 21.74 -18.04 2.26
CA ILE A 68 20.61 -18.57 1.49
C ILE A 68 19.27 -18.00 2.00
N GLY A 69 19.09 -17.92 3.32
CA GLY A 69 17.90 -17.33 3.95
C GLY A 69 17.70 -15.85 3.60
N THR A 70 18.77 -15.04 3.66
CA THR A 70 18.70 -13.63 3.27
C THR A 70 18.39 -13.45 1.78
N LEU A 71 18.97 -14.28 0.89
CA LEU A 71 18.65 -14.26 -0.54
C LEU A 71 17.19 -14.66 -0.81
N ALA A 72 16.68 -15.68 -0.13
CA ALA A 72 15.29 -16.12 -0.25
C ALA A 72 14.30 -15.04 0.22
N VAL A 73 14.59 -14.37 1.35
CA VAL A 73 13.79 -13.24 1.85
C VAL A 73 13.85 -12.04 0.90
N ALA A 74 15.04 -11.70 0.37
CA ALA A 74 15.19 -10.62 -0.59
C ALA A 74 14.36 -10.88 -1.87
N TYR A 75 14.46 -12.07 -2.45
CA TYR A 75 13.69 -12.44 -3.64
C TYR A 75 12.17 -12.52 -3.36
N GLY A 76 11.78 -13.09 -2.21
CA GLY A 76 10.38 -13.19 -1.78
C GLY A 76 9.71 -11.86 -1.41
N SER A 77 10.49 -10.83 -1.05
CA SER A 77 9.96 -9.51 -0.67
C SER A 77 9.18 -8.83 -1.81
N VAL A 78 9.63 -8.99 -3.06
CA VAL A 78 9.04 -8.34 -4.24
C VAL A 78 7.62 -8.84 -4.55
N PRO A 79 7.34 -10.16 -4.69
CA PRO A 79 5.98 -10.65 -4.88
C PRO A 79 5.09 -10.39 -3.65
N MET A 80 5.64 -10.48 -2.43
CA MET A 80 4.86 -10.20 -1.21
C MET A 80 4.42 -8.73 -1.12
N TYR A 81 5.30 -7.78 -1.46
CA TYR A 81 4.96 -6.36 -1.57
C TYR A 81 3.88 -6.11 -2.63
N LYS A 82 4.01 -6.71 -3.82
CA LYS A 82 3.00 -6.62 -4.89
C LYS A 82 1.62 -7.12 -4.42
N MET A 83 1.58 -8.27 -3.75
CA MET A 83 0.34 -8.84 -3.21
C MET A 83 -0.32 -7.89 -2.19
N ILE A 84 0.47 -7.32 -1.27
CA ILE A 84 -0.03 -6.36 -0.27
C ILE A 84 -0.56 -5.10 -0.95
N CYS A 85 0.14 -4.51 -1.93
CA CYS A 85 -0.34 -3.35 -2.67
C CYS A 85 -1.63 -3.65 -3.47
N GLN A 86 -1.69 -4.79 -4.17
CA GLN A 86 -2.86 -5.23 -4.93
C GLN A 86 -4.09 -5.61 -4.07
N GLN A 87 -3.92 -5.74 -2.75
CA GLN A 87 -5.01 -6.03 -1.81
C GLN A 87 -5.37 -4.82 -0.92
N THR A 88 -4.49 -3.81 -0.81
CA THR A 88 -4.71 -2.58 -0.01
C THR A 88 -5.01 -1.33 -0.85
N GLY A 89 -4.77 -1.36 -2.15
CA GLY A 89 -4.94 -0.21 -3.04
C GLY A 89 -3.90 0.90 -2.83
N TRP A 90 -2.83 0.63 -2.07
CA TRP A 90 -1.75 1.59 -1.83
C TRP A 90 -1.13 2.08 -3.14
N ASN A 91 -0.79 3.36 -3.17
CA ASN A 91 -0.35 4.09 -4.36
C ASN A 91 -1.39 4.16 -5.52
N GLY A 92 -2.68 3.93 -5.23
CA GLY A 92 -3.78 4.20 -6.16
C GLY A 92 -4.04 3.13 -7.23
N GLN A 93 -3.30 2.02 -7.22
CA GLN A 93 -3.66 0.86 -8.05
C GLN A 93 -5.00 0.26 -7.56
N PRO A 94 -5.90 -0.16 -8.45
CA PRO A 94 -7.14 -0.81 -8.06
C PRO A 94 -6.87 -2.22 -7.52
N VAL A 95 -7.63 -2.64 -6.51
CA VAL A 95 -7.48 -3.99 -5.93
C VAL A 95 -8.09 -5.04 -6.85
N SER A 96 -7.46 -6.21 -6.93
CA SER A 96 -7.91 -7.29 -7.83
C SER A 96 -9.08 -8.09 -7.22
N THR A 97 -10.29 -7.53 -7.29
CA THR A 97 -11.54 -8.14 -6.79
C THR A 97 -11.89 -9.48 -7.46
N HIS A 98 -11.34 -9.74 -8.65
CA HIS A 98 -11.51 -10.97 -9.44
C HIS A 98 -11.13 -12.30 -8.75
N LEU A 99 -10.54 -12.28 -7.56
CA LEU A 99 -10.21 -13.49 -6.78
C LEU A 99 -11.35 -14.01 -5.89
N THR A 100 -12.45 -13.26 -5.74
CA THR A 100 -13.65 -13.76 -5.05
C THR A 100 -14.71 -14.18 -6.07
N ASN A 101 -15.13 -15.46 -6.00
CA ASN A 101 -16.25 -15.98 -6.79
C ASN A 101 -17.57 -15.36 -6.29
N THR A 102 -17.88 -14.17 -6.78
CA THR A 102 -19.14 -13.46 -6.51
C THR A 102 -19.44 -12.63 -7.75
N ASP A 103 -20.36 -13.13 -8.58
CA ASP A 103 -20.64 -12.63 -9.92
C ASP A 103 -20.71 -11.10 -9.99
N THR A 104 -19.83 -10.49 -10.79
CA THR A 104 -19.80 -9.02 -10.98
C THR A 104 -21.18 -8.50 -11.44
N SER A 105 -21.91 -9.31 -12.21
CA SER A 105 -23.31 -9.07 -12.62
C SER A 105 -24.24 -8.77 -11.43
N SER A 106 -24.06 -9.46 -10.30
CA SER A 106 -24.91 -9.27 -9.09
C SER A 106 -24.70 -7.94 -8.37
N ARG A 107 -23.58 -7.24 -8.63
CA ARG A 107 -23.27 -5.94 -8.01
C ARG A 107 -23.69 -4.73 -8.86
N VAL A 108 -24.16 -4.94 -10.09
CA VAL A 108 -24.65 -3.87 -10.98
C VAL A 108 -26.12 -3.56 -10.68
N ILE A 109 -26.39 -3.13 -9.45
CA ILE A 109 -27.70 -2.69 -8.99
C ILE A 109 -27.54 -1.27 -8.43
N PRO A 110 -28.11 -0.23 -9.06
CA PRO A 110 -27.93 1.16 -8.63
C PRO A 110 -28.64 1.41 -7.30
N VAL A 111 -27.89 1.93 -6.31
CA VAL A 111 -28.44 2.28 -4.99
C VAL A 111 -29.07 3.66 -5.07
N THR A 112 -30.38 3.71 -5.31
CA THR A 112 -31.14 4.95 -5.53
C THR A 112 -31.13 5.93 -4.35
N ASP A 113 -30.92 5.43 -3.12
CA ASP A 113 -30.84 6.25 -1.90
C ASP A 113 -29.46 6.93 -1.71
N SER A 114 -28.52 6.71 -2.63
CA SER A 114 -27.15 7.24 -2.53
C SER A 114 -26.94 8.52 -3.36
N ARG A 115 -25.95 9.31 -2.95
CA ARG A 115 -25.58 10.57 -3.63
C ARG A 115 -24.97 10.30 -5.01
N ARG A 116 -25.26 11.19 -5.99
CA ARG A 116 -24.57 11.18 -7.28
C ARG A 116 -23.12 11.62 -7.13
N LEU A 117 -22.20 10.82 -7.64
CA LEU A 117 -20.76 11.06 -7.64
C LEU A 117 -20.34 11.74 -8.94
N ARG A 118 -19.54 12.81 -8.84
CA ARG A 118 -18.97 13.50 -10.00
C ARG A 118 -17.68 12.79 -10.43
N ILE A 119 -17.70 12.24 -11.64
CA ILE A 119 -16.56 11.55 -12.24
C ILE A 119 -15.92 12.53 -13.23
N THR A 120 -14.67 12.93 -12.94
CA THR A 120 -13.90 13.87 -13.76
C THR A 120 -12.88 13.11 -14.60
N PHE A 121 -12.83 13.37 -15.90
CA PHE A 121 -11.95 12.67 -16.82
C PHE A 121 -10.73 13.53 -17.16
N ASN A 122 -9.54 13.03 -16.83
CA ASN A 122 -8.26 13.64 -17.21
C ASN A 122 -7.60 12.78 -18.32
N ALA A 123 -6.98 13.47 -19.28
CA ALA A 123 -6.22 12.90 -20.38
C ALA A 123 -4.86 13.58 -20.45
N SER A 124 -3.80 12.77 -20.49
CA SER A 124 -2.40 13.18 -20.58
C SER A 124 -1.64 12.30 -21.59
N VAL A 125 -0.55 12.83 -22.16
CA VAL A 125 0.37 12.12 -23.07
C VAL A 125 1.81 12.42 -22.62
N SER A 126 2.76 11.54 -22.91
CA SER A 126 4.19 11.89 -22.81
C SER A 126 4.64 12.72 -24.01
N ASP A 127 5.57 13.66 -23.81
CA ASP A 127 6.03 14.59 -24.87
C ASP A 127 6.68 13.88 -26.07
N VAL A 128 7.17 12.65 -25.87
CA VAL A 128 7.77 11.78 -26.90
C VAL A 128 6.71 11.18 -27.86
N LEU A 129 5.43 11.29 -27.50
CA LEU A 129 4.28 10.80 -28.25
C LEU A 129 3.50 11.98 -28.89
N PRO A 130 3.60 12.20 -30.22
CA PRO A 130 2.97 13.34 -30.91
C PRO A 130 1.46 13.11 -31.12
N TRP A 131 0.73 12.77 -30.07
CA TRP A 131 -0.70 12.50 -30.11
C TRP A 131 -1.48 13.61 -29.39
N LYS A 132 -2.65 13.96 -29.94
CA LYS A 132 -3.66 14.71 -29.19
C LYS A 132 -4.65 13.69 -28.60
N PHE A 133 -4.58 13.49 -27.29
CA PHE A 133 -5.52 12.68 -26.53
C PHE A 133 -6.39 13.58 -25.65
N THR A 134 -7.72 13.52 -25.80
CA THR A 134 -8.66 14.40 -25.09
C THR A 134 -9.96 13.67 -24.74
N PRO A 135 -10.55 13.90 -23.56
CA PRO A 135 -11.86 13.34 -23.23
C PRO A 135 -12.95 14.14 -23.95
N GLN A 136 -13.96 13.46 -24.51
CA GLN A 136 -15.13 14.12 -25.10
C GLN A 136 -16.01 14.75 -24.02
N GLN A 137 -16.02 14.19 -22.81
CA GLN A 137 -16.81 14.66 -21.67
C GLN A 137 -15.87 14.93 -20.49
N ARG A 138 -15.90 16.13 -19.91
CA ARG A 138 -15.01 16.51 -18.78
C ARG A 138 -15.50 16.00 -17.43
N GLU A 139 -16.81 16.03 -17.20
CA GLU A 139 -17.44 15.39 -16.05
C GLU A 139 -18.71 14.64 -16.43
N VAL A 140 -19.01 13.56 -15.72
CA VAL A 140 -20.29 12.83 -15.72
C VAL A 140 -20.72 12.63 -14.26
N ARG A 141 -22.02 12.48 -14.00
CA ARG A 141 -22.56 12.28 -12.64
C ARG A 141 -23.37 11.00 -12.58
N VAL A 142 -22.89 10.03 -11.79
CA VAL A 142 -23.41 8.65 -11.71
C VAL A 142 -23.80 8.30 -10.28
N LEU A 143 -24.68 7.32 -10.10
CA LEU A 143 -24.94 6.67 -8.81
C LEU A 143 -23.98 5.48 -8.57
N PRO A 144 -23.61 5.19 -7.32
CA PRO A 144 -23.12 3.87 -6.91
C PRO A 144 -24.03 2.73 -7.44
N GLY A 145 -23.42 1.76 -8.12
CA GLY A 145 -24.10 0.67 -8.83
C GLY A 145 -24.60 1.01 -10.25
N GLU A 146 -24.49 2.26 -10.71
CA GLU A 146 -24.80 2.66 -12.08
C GLU A 146 -23.58 2.45 -13.00
N THR A 147 -23.80 1.80 -14.15
CA THR A 147 -22.80 1.69 -15.22
C THR A 147 -22.80 2.92 -16.12
N ALA A 148 -21.62 3.45 -16.44
CA ALA A 148 -21.46 4.60 -17.31
C ALA A 148 -20.42 4.37 -18.41
N LEU A 149 -20.61 5.12 -19.51
CA LEU A 149 -19.76 5.11 -20.69
C LEU A 149 -19.20 6.51 -20.91
N ALA A 150 -17.87 6.64 -20.92
CA ALA A 150 -17.18 7.86 -21.29
C ALA A 150 -16.40 7.65 -22.60
N PHE A 151 -16.25 8.68 -23.42
CA PHE A 151 -15.48 8.62 -24.66
C PHE A 151 -14.22 9.49 -24.56
N TYR A 152 -13.11 8.95 -25.05
CA TYR A 152 -11.88 9.71 -25.28
C TYR A 152 -11.48 9.62 -26.75
N THR A 153 -11.03 10.72 -27.34
CA THR A 153 -10.50 10.74 -28.70
C THR A 153 -8.97 10.78 -28.65
N ALA A 154 -8.30 9.87 -29.37
CA ALA A 154 -6.88 9.98 -29.69
C ALA A 154 -6.71 10.32 -31.17
N SER A 155 -5.75 11.19 -31.47
CA SER A 155 -5.42 11.64 -32.82
C SER A 155 -3.90 11.69 -32.99
N ASN A 156 -3.35 10.90 -33.91
CA ASN A 156 -1.92 10.85 -34.18
C ASN A 156 -1.52 11.98 -35.12
N LYS A 157 -0.69 12.91 -34.63
CA LYS A 157 -0.18 14.04 -35.42
C LYS A 157 1.21 13.79 -36.02
N GLY A 158 1.78 12.60 -35.83
CA GLY A 158 3.05 12.22 -36.46
C GLY A 158 2.87 11.63 -37.85
N ASP A 159 3.89 11.77 -38.69
CA ASP A 159 3.94 11.27 -40.08
C ASP A 159 4.21 9.76 -40.18
N GLN A 160 4.27 9.05 -39.04
CA GLN A 160 4.50 7.62 -38.93
C GLN A 160 3.40 6.98 -38.06
N ASP A 161 3.15 5.69 -38.25
CA ASP A 161 2.33 4.93 -37.32
C ASP A 161 3.05 4.73 -35.99
N ILE A 162 2.30 4.79 -34.89
CA ILE A 162 2.85 4.72 -33.54
C ILE A 162 2.01 3.77 -32.70
N ILE A 163 2.67 3.00 -31.84
CA ILE A 163 2.03 2.18 -30.81
C ILE A 163 2.07 2.93 -29.48
N GLY A 164 0.91 3.07 -28.85
CA GLY A 164 0.74 3.67 -27.54
C GLY A 164 0.17 2.67 -26.53
N VAL A 165 0.61 2.78 -25.28
CA VAL A 165 0.07 2.03 -24.13
C VAL A 165 -0.35 3.05 -23.07
N ALA A 166 -1.54 2.88 -22.49
CA ALA A 166 -2.12 3.86 -21.58
C ALA A 166 -2.25 3.33 -20.15
N THR A 167 -1.54 3.95 -19.21
CA THR A 167 -1.75 3.66 -17.78
C THR A 167 -2.87 4.54 -17.23
N TYR A 168 -3.44 4.13 -16.09
CA TYR A 168 -4.47 4.90 -15.40
C TYR A 168 -4.29 4.95 -13.89
N SER A 169 -4.87 5.97 -13.29
CA SER A 169 -4.98 6.13 -11.84
C SER A 169 -6.33 6.72 -11.46
N VAL A 170 -6.79 6.36 -10.26
CA VAL A 170 -8.05 6.84 -9.66
C VAL A 170 -7.72 7.70 -8.45
N THR A 171 -8.20 8.94 -8.43
CA THR A 171 -7.98 9.89 -7.33
C THR A 171 -9.32 10.29 -6.70
N PRO A 172 -9.46 10.28 -5.36
CA PRO A 172 -8.46 9.88 -4.36
C PRO A 172 -8.30 8.36 -4.28
N ALA A 173 -7.08 7.90 -3.96
CA ALA A 173 -6.67 6.48 -4.02
C ALA A 173 -7.57 5.52 -3.22
N GLN A 174 -8.16 5.99 -2.12
CA GLN A 174 -9.09 5.22 -1.29
C GLN A 174 -10.38 4.77 -2.03
N VAL A 175 -10.72 5.38 -3.17
CA VAL A 175 -11.84 4.98 -4.04
C VAL A 175 -11.43 3.90 -5.05
N SER A 176 -10.13 3.75 -5.34
CA SER A 176 -9.61 2.78 -6.29
C SER A 176 -10.14 1.33 -6.10
N PRO A 177 -10.34 0.80 -4.87
CA PRO A 177 -10.99 -0.52 -4.70
C PRO A 177 -12.47 -0.60 -5.11
N TYR A 178 -13.21 0.51 -5.07
CA TYR A 178 -14.62 0.56 -5.47
C TYR A 178 -14.81 0.91 -6.95
N PHE A 179 -13.77 1.38 -7.64
CA PHE A 179 -13.84 1.80 -9.04
C PHE A 179 -13.55 0.60 -9.98
N SER A 180 -14.62 -0.09 -10.39
CA SER A 180 -14.52 -1.28 -11.25
C SER A 180 -14.62 -0.89 -12.73
N LYS A 181 -13.46 -0.86 -13.41
CA LYS A 181 -13.40 -0.65 -14.86
C LYS A 181 -13.51 -1.99 -15.60
N ILE A 182 -14.63 -2.21 -16.29
CA ILE A 182 -14.97 -3.49 -16.93
C ILE A 182 -14.21 -3.68 -18.26
N GLN A 183 -14.02 -2.62 -19.06
CA GLN A 183 -13.36 -2.71 -20.38
C GLN A 183 -12.31 -1.60 -20.56
N CYS A 184 -11.10 -1.96 -20.99
CA CYS A 184 -9.91 -1.11 -20.89
C CYS A 184 -8.94 -1.27 -22.08
N PHE A 185 -8.92 -0.30 -23.02
CA PHE A 185 -7.85 -0.07 -24.02
C PHE A 185 -6.44 0.19 -23.42
N CYS A 186 -6.27 -0.05 -22.12
CA CYS A 186 -5.19 0.37 -21.27
C CYS A 186 -4.07 -0.68 -21.22
N PHE A 187 -4.46 -1.95 -21.40
CA PHE A 187 -3.57 -3.11 -21.43
C PHE A 187 -3.44 -3.69 -22.84
N GLU A 188 -4.10 -3.08 -23.82
CA GLU A 188 -4.09 -3.46 -25.23
C GLU A 188 -3.33 -2.41 -26.04
N GLU A 189 -2.54 -2.87 -27.01
CA GLU A 189 -1.72 -2.01 -27.86
C GLU A 189 -2.56 -1.14 -28.78
N GLN A 190 -2.59 0.18 -28.55
CA GLN A 190 -3.26 1.10 -29.47
C GLN A 190 -2.27 1.51 -30.55
N ARG A 191 -2.40 0.93 -31.76
CA ARG A 191 -1.67 1.39 -32.95
C ARG A 191 -2.54 2.38 -33.71
N LEU A 192 -2.10 3.63 -33.80
CA LEU A 192 -2.71 4.65 -34.67
C LEU A 192 -1.78 4.93 -35.85
N ASN A 193 -2.33 4.90 -37.06
CA ASN A 193 -1.65 5.28 -38.29
C ASN A 193 -1.37 6.80 -38.33
N ALA A 194 -0.54 7.25 -39.26
CA ALA A 194 -0.25 8.68 -39.43
C ALA A 194 -1.53 9.48 -39.76
N GLY A 195 -1.81 10.56 -39.02
CA GLY A 195 -3.02 11.37 -39.17
C GLY A 195 -4.33 10.74 -38.66
N GLU A 196 -4.31 9.47 -38.23
CA GLU A 196 -5.51 8.75 -37.81
C GLU A 196 -6.10 9.31 -36.51
N THR A 197 -7.43 9.29 -36.41
CA THR A 197 -8.18 9.73 -35.23
C THR A 197 -9.23 8.69 -34.86
N VAL A 198 -9.22 8.22 -33.61
CA VAL A 198 -10.03 7.11 -33.10
C VAL A 198 -10.70 7.50 -31.79
N ASP A 199 -11.99 7.17 -31.65
CA ASP A 199 -12.74 7.29 -30.40
C ASP A 199 -12.72 5.98 -29.61
N MET A 200 -12.24 6.07 -28.37
CA MET A 200 -12.09 4.96 -27.43
C MET A 200 -13.16 5.04 -26.32
N PRO A 201 -14.20 4.20 -26.37
CA PRO A 201 -15.15 4.04 -25.26
C PRO A 201 -14.52 3.44 -23.99
N VAL A 202 -14.86 4.02 -22.84
CA VAL A 202 -14.44 3.57 -21.50
C VAL A 202 -15.69 3.24 -20.70
N PHE A 203 -15.91 1.94 -20.47
CA PHE A 203 -17.03 1.42 -19.69
C PHE A 203 -16.60 1.09 -18.26
N PHE A 204 -17.30 1.66 -17.28
CA PHE A 204 -16.97 1.54 -15.86
C PHE A 204 -18.23 1.61 -14.99
N PHE A 205 -18.11 1.15 -13.75
CA PHE A 205 -19.09 1.39 -12.70
C PHE A 205 -18.38 1.63 -11.36
N ILE A 206 -19.14 2.09 -10.38
CA ILE A 206 -18.69 2.22 -8.99
C ILE A 206 -19.47 1.21 -8.17
N ASP A 207 -18.77 0.39 -7.40
CA ASP A 207 -19.41 -0.66 -6.59
C ASP A 207 -20.36 -0.03 -5.55
N PRO A 208 -21.60 -0.54 -5.41
CA PRO A 208 -22.58 -0.01 -4.46
C PRO A 208 -22.13 -0.06 -2.99
N ASP A 209 -21.14 -0.89 -2.63
CA ASP A 209 -20.56 -0.91 -1.27
C ASP A 209 -19.82 0.39 -0.92
N PHE A 210 -19.44 1.22 -1.91
CA PHE A 210 -18.94 2.58 -1.70
C PHE A 210 -19.89 3.44 -0.86
N ALA A 211 -21.21 3.26 -1.01
CA ALA A 211 -22.20 4.03 -0.26
C ALA A 211 -22.34 3.56 1.21
N LYS A 212 -21.83 2.37 1.54
CA LYS A 212 -21.92 1.74 2.86
C LYS A 212 -20.69 2.06 3.72
N ASP A 213 -19.51 2.17 3.12
CA ASP A 213 -18.25 2.43 3.81
C ASP A 213 -18.20 3.81 4.51
N PRO A 214 -18.00 3.88 5.84
CA PRO A 214 -17.76 5.12 6.54
C PRO A 214 -16.58 5.94 6.02
N ALA A 215 -15.52 5.33 5.47
CA ALA A 215 -14.34 6.05 4.98
C ALA A 215 -14.59 6.79 3.65
N MET A 216 -15.61 6.39 2.88
CA MET A 216 -15.99 7.09 1.64
C MET A 216 -16.85 8.35 1.88
N LYS A 217 -17.31 8.58 3.12
CA LYS A 217 -18.18 9.73 3.47
C LYS A 217 -17.42 11.06 3.28
N GLY A 218 -17.93 11.89 2.35
CA GLY A 218 -17.31 13.15 1.94
C GLY A 218 -16.62 13.13 0.56
N ILE A 219 -16.40 11.96 -0.04
CA ILE A 219 -15.82 11.86 -1.39
C ILE A 219 -16.91 11.96 -2.46
N ASP A 220 -17.20 13.17 -2.89
CA ASP A 220 -18.22 13.44 -3.92
C ASP A 220 -17.63 13.59 -5.33
N THR A 221 -16.31 13.57 -5.46
CA THR A 221 -15.59 13.76 -6.74
C THR A 221 -14.47 12.75 -6.87
N ILE A 222 -14.43 12.08 -8.03
CA ILE A 222 -13.48 11.02 -8.38
C ILE A 222 -12.86 11.40 -9.72
N THR A 223 -11.54 11.53 -9.78
CA THR A 223 -10.82 11.80 -11.04
C THR A 223 -10.24 10.51 -11.60
N LEU A 224 -10.64 10.17 -12.83
CA LEU A 224 -10.05 9.10 -13.63
C LEU A 224 -9.03 9.72 -14.58
N SER A 225 -7.75 9.48 -14.30
CA SER A 225 -6.63 10.01 -15.09
C SER A 225 -6.07 8.94 -16.00
N TYR A 226 -5.99 9.24 -17.31
CA TYR A 226 -5.32 8.42 -18.31
C TYR A 226 -4.05 9.10 -18.82
N THR A 227 -2.94 8.37 -18.84
CA THR A 227 -1.67 8.83 -19.43
C THR A 227 -1.19 7.85 -20.49
N PHE A 228 -1.09 8.31 -21.73
CA PHE A 228 -0.51 7.53 -22.83
C PHE A 228 1.02 7.68 -22.88
N PHE A 229 1.69 6.54 -23.05
CA PHE A 229 3.14 6.43 -23.28
C PHE A 229 3.40 5.76 -24.62
N LYS A 230 4.46 6.19 -25.30
CA LYS A 230 4.94 5.58 -26.53
C LYS A 230 5.53 4.19 -26.23
N ALA A 231 5.09 3.16 -26.93
CA ALA A 231 5.66 1.82 -26.83
C ALA A 231 6.38 1.43 -28.13
N ARG A 232 7.37 0.55 -28.01
CA ARG A 232 8.02 -0.13 -29.14
C ARG A 232 8.29 -1.58 -28.75
N TYR A 233 8.23 -2.48 -29.73
CA TYR A 233 8.77 -3.82 -29.58
C TYR A 233 10.30 -3.75 -29.53
N ASP A 234 10.89 -4.45 -28.56
CA ASP A 234 12.31 -4.77 -28.55
C ASP A 234 12.62 -5.93 -29.51
N LYS A 235 13.89 -6.23 -29.73
CA LYS A 235 14.37 -7.32 -30.61
C LYS A 235 13.85 -8.70 -30.20
N ASP A 236 13.53 -8.86 -28.92
CA ASP A 236 12.97 -10.08 -28.32
C ASP A 236 11.44 -10.18 -28.49
N GLY A 237 10.80 -9.26 -29.23
CA GLY A 237 9.35 -9.17 -29.40
C GLY A 237 8.60 -8.60 -28.17
N VAL A 238 9.32 -8.22 -27.12
CA VAL A 238 8.74 -7.68 -25.88
C VAL A 238 8.51 -6.17 -26.01
N LEU A 239 7.29 -5.70 -25.74
CA LEU A 239 7.01 -4.27 -25.63
C LEU A 239 7.79 -3.63 -24.49
N ARG A 240 8.40 -2.47 -24.76
CA ARG A 240 8.93 -1.58 -23.74
C ARG A 240 8.41 -0.16 -23.97
N PRO A 241 7.95 0.54 -22.92
CA PRO A 241 7.67 1.97 -23.02
C PRO A 241 8.98 2.69 -23.32
N THR A 242 8.96 3.58 -24.31
CA THR A 242 10.08 4.47 -24.60
C THR A 242 10.00 5.66 -23.64
N PRO A 243 11.04 5.94 -22.83
CA PRO A 243 11.09 7.13 -21.98
C PRO A 243 11.19 8.42 -22.82
#